data_AF-A0A9Q8Z4C3-F1
#
_entry.id   AF-A0A9Q8Z4C3-F1
#
_cell.length_a   1.000
_cell.length_b   1.000
_cell.length_c   1.000
_cell.angle_alpha   90.00
_cell.angle_beta   90.00
_cell.angle_gamma   90.00
#
_symmetry.space_group_name_H-M   'P 1'
#
loop_
_entity.id
_entity.type
_entity.pdbx_description
1 polymer ?
#
loop_
_entity_poly.entity_id
_entity_poly.type
_entity_poly.pdbx_seq_one_letter_code
_entity_poly.pdbx_strand_id
1 'polypeptide(L)'
;MAEPLTVDSVSAIQAMIQELHIRAEGGNSVDEETLALRMLAATSAQPGYDLSQIKRLNDGQAPGPVTASADGDDKFNQLAELMMGNTKTPDQQVAEGKIPTTSPVVVIDPYAKENAQSNFASLKDAHSMIQLYSNLMQVQQKPGGFNITSEAAAGFAFQAKQAYNAMMGPLAGYYNFSLGSAQTYSNQLERNQIHDNFLGKVFDGFGFDKATLTALDTKLTTFVSAIKGINPGAAAPSTYDFAQILGLCPKLNITGDDSDPEWVFSPTTFLLYMKIDARTFRESISKNSSVDKVNFNFQLTVNKCELNVRRFEADRAKFDKMFNLVTNKNLRAYSDLLNQQIEQKNPPTTPK
;
A
#
# COMPACT_ATOMS: atom_id res chain seq x y z
N MET A 1 -15.78 0.90 14.12
CA MET A 1 -15.38 -0.46 13.73
C MET A 1 -15.71 -0.60 12.25
N ALA A 2 -14.77 -1.03 11.42
CA ALA A 2 -15.00 -1.17 9.98
C ALA A 2 -15.83 -2.43 9.73
N GLU A 3 -16.76 -2.39 8.77
CA GLU A 3 -17.46 -3.60 8.34
C GLU A 3 -16.46 -4.63 7.78
N PRO A 4 -16.52 -5.89 8.22
CA PRO A 4 -15.69 -6.95 7.67
C PRO A 4 -16.00 -7.16 6.19
N LEU A 5 -15.00 -7.59 5.41
CA LEU A 5 -15.23 -8.01 4.02
C LEU A 5 -16.27 -9.13 4.00
N THR A 6 -17.28 -9.02 3.13
CA THR A 6 -18.25 -10.10 2.94
C THR A 6 -17.60 -11.27 2.20
N VAL A 7 -18.16 -12.47 2.35
CA VAL A 7 -17.71 -13.67 1.61
C VAL A 7 -17.73 -13.41 0.09
N ASP A 8 -18.76 -12.72 -0.39
CA ASP A 8 -18.90 -12.36 -1.81
C ASP A 8 -17.80 -11.41 -2.27
N SER A 9 -17.48 -10.38 -1.46
CA SER A 9 -16.38 -9.46 -1.77
C SER A 9 -15.02 -10.14 -1.78
N VAL A 10 -14.77 -11.06 -0.84
CA VAL A 10 -13.54 -11.85 -0.82
C VAL A 10 -13.44 -12.73 -2.07
N SER A 11 -14.54 -13.35 -2.46
CA SER A 11 -14.59 -14.24 -3.63
C SER A 11 -14.33 -13.47 -4.92
N ALA A 12 -14.95 -12.30 -5.10
CA ALA A 12 -14.74 -11.43 -6.26
C ALA A 12 -13.30 -10.90 -6.36
N ILE A 13 -12.69 -10.52 -5.23
CA ILE A 13 -11.28 -10.11 -5.18
C ILE A 13 -10.36 -11.27 -5.58
N GLN A 14 -10.58 -12.47 -5.04
CA GLN A 14 -9.79 -13.65 -5.36
C GLN A 14 -9.93 -14.06 -6.83
N ALA A 15 -11.14 -13.98 -7.38
CA ALA A 15 -11.41 -14.14 -8.80
C ALA A 15 -10.58 -13.15 -9.65
N MET A 16 -10.66 -11.85 -9.37
CA MET A 16 -9.87 -10.86 -10.13
C MET A 16 -8.35 -11.09 -10.01
N ILE A 17 -7.86 -11.52 -8.84
CA ILE A 17 -6.45 -11.88 -8.65
C ILE A 17 -6.08 -13.10 -9.53
N GLN A 18 -6.90 -14.15 -9.53
CA GLN A 18 -6.65 -15.33 -10.36
C GLN A 18 -6.69 -15.00 -11.85
N GLU A 19 -7.65 -14.18 -12.29
CA GLU A 19 -7.72 -13.72 -13.68
C GLU A 19 -6.47 -12.92 -14.07
N LEU A 20 -5.99 -12.02 -13.20
CA LEU A 20 -4.76 -11.28 -13.43
C LEU A 20 -3.55 -12.21 -13.62
N HIS A 21 -3.43 -13.26 -12.80
CA HIS A 21 -2.35 -14.24 -12.95
C HIS A 21 -2.46 -15.00 -14.29
N ILE A 22 -3.66 -15.45 -14.66
CA ILE A 22 -3.88 -16.20 -15.90
C ILE A 22 -3.53 -15.34 -17.12
N ARG A 23 -4.02 -14.08 -17.17
CA ARG A 23 -3.70 -13.15 -18.27
C ARG A 23 -2.20 -12.83 -18.32
N ALA A 24 -1.57 -12.64 -17.17
CA ALA A 24 -0.13 -12.38 -17.07
C ALA A 24 0.72 -13.55 -17.61
N GLU A 25 0.20 -14.79 -17.55
CA GLU A 25 0.84 -15.98 -18.11
C GLU A 25 0.49 -16.24 -19.59
N GLY A 26 -0.28 -15.34 -20.22
CA GLY A 26 -0.71 -15.47 -21.62
C GLY A 26 -1.94 -16.35 -21.82
N GLY A 27 -2.67 -16.68 -20.74
CA GLY A 27 -3.95 -17.38 -20.81
C GLY A 27 -5.11 -16.46 -21.20
N ASN A 28 -6.14 -17.05 -21.81
CA ASN A 28 -7.38 -16.34 -22.12
C ASN A 28 -8.16 -15.99 -20.85
N SER A 29 -9.05 -14.99 -20.93
CA SER A 29 -10.01 -14.70 -19.86
C SER A 29 -10.83 -15.95 -19.54
N VAL A 30 -10.98 -16.22 -18.24
CA VAL A 30 -11.77 -17.33 -17.73
C VAL A 30 -13.09 -16.75 -17.24
N ASP A 31 -14.21 -17.34 -17.66
CA ASP A 31 -15.53 -16.90 -17.18
C ASP A 31 -15.66 -17.09 -15.66
N GLU A 32 -16.50 -16.26 -15.04
CA GLU A 32 -16.65 -16.21 -13.58
C GLU A 32 -17.14 -17.54 -12.98
N GLU A 33 -17.91 -18.33 -13.74
CA GLU A 33 -18.40 -19.64 -13.32
C GLU A 33 -17.26 -20.67 -13.24
N THR A 34 -16.40 -20.72 -14.26
CA THR A 34 -15.19 -21.55 -14.28
C THR A 34 -14.20 -21.12 -13.21
N LEU A 35 -14.12 -19.84 -12.91
CA LEU A 35 -13.28 -19.29 -11.86
C LEU A 35 -13.81 -19.64 -10.46
N ALA A 36 -15.12 -19.50 -10.24
CA ALA A 36 -15.79 -19.93 -9.01
C ALA A 36 -15.64 -21.44 -8.78
N LEU A 37 -15.75 -22.25 -9.84
CA LEU A 37 -15.52 -23.70 -9.79
C LEU A 37 -14.07 -24.05 -9.43
N ARG A 38 -13.07 -23.31 -9.94
CA ARG A 38 -11.66 -23.49 -9.57
C ARG A 38 -11.40 -23.10 -8.10
N MET A 39 -12.04 -22.05 -7.61
CA MET A 39 -11.94 -21.63 -6.22
C MET A 39 -12.61 -22.63 -5.27
N LEU A 40 -13.77 -23.18 -5.65
CA LEU A 40 -14.42 -24.29 -4.96
C LEU A 40 -13.53 -25.54 -4.94
N ALA A 41 -12.89 -25.89 -6.05
CA ALA A 41 -11.95 -27.02 -6.11
C ALA A 41 -10.70 -26.81 -5.25
N ALA A 42 -10.16 -25.59 -5.18
CA ALA A 42 -9.00 -25.26 -4.34
C ALA A 42 -9.33 -25.27 -2.84
N THR A 43 -10.54 -24.86 -2.46
CA THR A 43 -11.02 -24.84 -1.07
C THR A 43 -11.53 -26.20 -0.57
N SER A 44 -11.85 -27.12 -1.48
CA SER A 44 -12.27 -28.51 -1.17
C SER A 44 -11.17 -29.57 -1.35
N ALA A 45 -9.94 -29.15 -1.66
CA ALA A 45 -8.81 -30.06 -1.85
C ALA A 45 -8.40 -30.75 -0.53
N GLN A 46 -8.97 -31.92 -0.27
CA GLN A 46 -8.39 -32.91 0.63
C GLN A 46 -6.99 -33.35 0.12
N PRO A 47 -6.10 -33.88 0.98
CA PRO A 47 -4.68 -34.17 0.65
C PRO A 47 -4.42 -35.22 -0.45
N GLY A 48 -5.45 -35.67 -1.17
CA GLY A 48 -5.35 -36.64 -2.25
C GLY A 48 -6.15 -36.27 -3.51
N TYR A 49 -6.55 -35.01 -3.67
CA TYR A 49 -7.33 -34.60 -4.84
C TYR A 49 -6.45 -34.51 -6.10
N ASP A 50 -6.69 -35.41 -7.05
CA ASP A 50 -5.97 -35.48 -8.33
C ASP A 50 -6.46 -34.38 -9.28
N LEU A 51 -5.64 -33.34 -9.46
CA LEU A 51 -5.90 -32.21 -10.37
C LEU A 51 -6.06 -32.64 -11.84
N SER A 52 -5.67 -33.86 -12.22
CA SER A 52 -5.88 -34.39 -13.57
C SER A 52 -7.35 -34.75 -13.87
N GLN A 53 -8.21 -34.79 -12.84
CA GLN A 53 -9.66 -35.05 -12.99
C GLN A 53 -10.48 -33.79 -13.32
N ILE A 54 -9.88 -32.58 -13.24
CA ILE A 54 -10.49 -31.37 -13.81
C ILE A 54 -10.32 -31.44 -15.33
N LYS A 55 -11.18 -32.22 -15.99
CA LYS A 55 -11.27 -32.19 -17.45
C LYS A 55 -11.77 -30.81 -17.86
N ARG A 56 -11.01 -30.14 -18.74
CA ARG A 56 -11.55 -29.05 -19.56
C ARG A 56 -12.89 -29.52 -20.12
N LEU A 57 -13.96 -28.76 -19.90
CA LEU A 57 -15.17 -28.94 -20.68
C LEU A 57 -14.74 -28.89 -22.14
N ASN A 58 -15.00 -29.95 -22.90
CA ASN A 58 -14.71 -29.98 -24.32
C ASN A 58 -15.43 -28.80 -24.98
N ASP A 59 -14.73 -28.08 -25.86
CA ASP A 59 -15.13 -26.81 -26.49
C ASP A 59 -16.50 -26.82 -27.20
N GLY A 60 -17.17 -27.97 -27.31
CA GLY A 60 -18.46 -28.17 -27.99
C GLY A 60 -19.66 -28.53 -27.10
N GLN A 61 -19.52 -28.58 -25.77
CA GLN A 61 -20.64 -28.91 -24.85
C GLN A 61 -20.88 -27.89 -23.73
N ALA A 62 -20.14 -26.78 -23.70
CA ALA A 62 -20.52 -25.65 -22.87
C ALA A 62 -21.87 -25.09 -23.36
N PRO A 63 -22.78 -24.66 -22.47
CA PRO A 63 -23.79 -23.67 -22.85
C PRO A 63 -23.03 -22.57 -23.60
N GLY A 64 -23.50 -22.20 -24.80
CA GLY A 64 -22.78 -21.27 -25.67
C GLY A 64 -22.27 -20.05 -24.91
N PRO A 65 -21.16 -19.43 -25.36
CA PRO A 65 -20.38 -18.49 -24.56
C PRO A 65 -21.31 -17.52 -23.84
N VAL A 66 -21.43 -17.68 -22.52
CA VAL A 66 -21.78 -16.56 -21.68
C VAL A 66 -20.55 -15.69 -21.81
N THR A 67 -20.65 -14.72 -22.71
CA THR A 67 -19.61 -13.74 -22.93
C THR A 67 -19.18 -13.28 -21.55
N ALA A 68 -17.91 -13.55 -21.18
CA ALA A 68 -17.21 -12.67 -20.25
C ALA A 68 -17.66 -11.28 -20.64
N SER A 69 -18.32 -10.56 -19.72
CA SER A 69 -18.90 -9.29 -20.11
C SER A 69 -17.82 -8.50 -20.84
N ALA A 70 -18.21 -7.75 -21.88
CA ALA A 70 -17.29 -6.89 -22.60
C ALA A 70 -16.54 -5.90 -21.68
N ASP A 71 -16.85 -5.89 -20.37
CA ASP A 71 -16.21 -5.14 -19.29
C ASP A 71 -14.92 -5.80 -18.73
N GLY A 72 -14.55 -6.98 -19.21
CA GLY A 72 -13.29 -7.63 -18.84
C GLY A 72 -12.04 -6.79 -19.14
N ASP A 73 -12.13 -5.83 -20.07
CA ASP A 73 -11.07 -4.87 -20.38
C ASP A 73 -11.18 -3.58 -19.55
N ASP A 74 -12.39 -3.18 -19.14
CA ASP A 74 -12.61 -1.93 -18.37
C ASP A 74 -11.96 -2.00 -16.98
N LYS A 75 -12.12 -3.11 -16.25
CA LYS A 75 -11.54 -3.24 -14.89
C LYS A 75 -10.00 -3.25 -14.86
N PHE A 76 -9.34 -3.81 -15.87
CA PHE A 76 -7.88 -3.78 -15.96
C PHE A 76 -7.37 -2.43 -16.48
N ASN A 77 -8.13 -1.74 -17.33
CA ASN A 77 -7.86 -0.36 -17.70
C ASN A 77 -8.00 0.58 -16.48
N GLN A 78 -9.06 0.43 -15.69
CA GLN A 78 -9.23 1.15 -14.41
C GLN A 78 -8.09 0.84 -13.44
N LEU A 79 -7.66 -0.42 -13.34
CA LEU A 79 -6.51 -0.79 -12.53
C LEU A 79 -5.23 -0.11 -13.03
N ALA A 80 -4.99 -0.11 -14.35
CA ALA A 80 -3.86 0.58 -14.97
C ALA A 80 -3.88 2.09 -14.70
N GLU A 81 -5.04 2.72 -14.81
CA GLU A 81 -5.24 4.14 -14.53
C GLU A 81 -5.00 4.48 -13.05
N LEU A 82 -5.42 3.62 -12.12
CA LEU A 82 -5.12 3.79 -10.70
C LEU A 82 -3.63 3.61 -10.41
N MET A 83 -3.00 2.58 -10.98
CA MET A 83 -1.57 2.33 -10.83
C MET A 83 -0.74 3.50 -11.35
N MET A 84 -1.03 4.01 -12.54
CA MET A 84 -0.32 5.16 -13.11
C MET A 84 -0.74 6.50 -12.47
N GLY A 85 -1.98 6.61 -11.99
CA GLY A 85 -2.43 7.78 -11.23
C GLY A 85 -1.66 7.95 -9.91
N ASN A 86 -1.31 6.85 -9.25
CA ASN A 86 -0.59 6.89 -7.98
C ASN A 86 0.88 7.31 -8.12
N THR A 87 1.45 7.35 -9.33
CA THR A 87 2.80 7.90 -9.55
C THR A 87 2.80 9.42 -9.66
N LYS A 88 1.61 10.06 -9.69
CA LYS A 88 1.45 11.52 -9.73
C LYS A 88 1.57 12.12 -8.34
N THR A 89 1.91 13.40 -8.26
CA THR A 89 1.96 14.12 -6.96
C THR A 89 0.56 14.26 -6.36
N PRO A 90 0.42 14.43 -5.03
CA PRO A 90 -0.87 14.66 -4.39
C PRO A 90 -1.68 15.81 -5.03
N ASP A 91 -1.03 16.92 -5.39
CA ASP A 91 -1.67 18.05 -6.07
C ASP A 91 -2.27 17.67 -7.44
N GLN A 92 -1.52 16.86 -8.22
CA GLN A 92 -1.99 16.37 -9.52
C GLN A 92 -3.19 15.43 -9.36
N GLN A 93 -3.16 14.55 -8.35
CA GLN A 93 -4.27 13.63 -8.05
C GLN A 93 -5.54 14.41 -7.65
N VAL A 94 -5.39 15.42 -6.78
CA VAL A 94 -6.52 16.29 -6.37
C VAL A 94 -7.07 17.10 -7.55
N ALA A 95 -6.21 17.62 -8.43
CA ALA A 95 -6.63 18.34 -9.64
C ALA A 95 -7.44 17.45 -10.61
N GLU A 96 -7.21 16.14 -10.58
CA GLU A 96 -7.97 15.14 -11.33
C GLU A 96 -9.24 14.65 -10.59
N GLY A 97 -9.58 15.27 -9.44
CA GLY A 97 -10.73 14.89 -8.62
C GLY A 97 -10.56 13.58 -7.84
N LYS A 98 -9.33 13.02 -7.79
CA LYS A 98 -9.02 11.77 -7.12
C LYS A 98 -8.56 12.01 -5.68
N ILE A 99 -8.87 11.07 -4.79
CA ILE A 99 -8.33 11.04 -3.42
C ILE A 99 -6.82 10.84 -3.48
N PRO A 100 -6.00 11.79 -2.98
CA PRO A 100 -4.56 11.68 -3.10
C PRO A 100 -4.06 10.53 -2.23
N THR A 101 -3.23 9.69 -2.82
CA THR A 101 -2.54 8.62 -2.11
C THR A 101 -1.21 9.12 -1.55
N THR A 102 -0.80 8.58 -0.40
CA THR A 102 0.55 8.74 0.12
C THR A 102 1.47 7.72 -0.56
N SER A 103 2.47 8.20 -1.30
CA SER A 103 3.47 7.27 -1.86
C SER A 103 4.19 6.54 -0.72
N PRO A 104 4.53 5.25 -0.89
CA PRO A 104 5.40 4.56 0.03
C PRO A 104 6.71 5.33 0.25
N VAL A 105 7.30 5.14 1.42
CA VAL A 105 8.61 5.69 1.76
C VAL A 105 9.53 4.54 2.09
N VAL A 106 10.65 4.44 1.37
CA VAL A 106 11.73 3.54 1.73
C VAL A 106 12.93 4.39 2.15
N VAL A 107 13.32 4.30 3.41
CA VAL A 107 14.52 4.99 3.90
C VAL A 107 15.70 4.05 3.74
N ILE A 108 16.60 4.40 2.83
CA ILE A 108 17.85 3.69 2.60
C ILE A 108 18.85 4.18 3.64
N ASP A 109 19.33 3.29 4.51
CA ASP A 109 20.41 3.61 5.44
C ASP A 109 21.76 3.55 4.68
N PRO A 110 22.70 4.50 4.87
CA PRO A 110 23.97 4.62 4.12
C PRO A 110 24.96 3.45 4.20
N TYR A 111 24.58 2.27 4.71
CA TYR A 111 25.50 1.14 4.81
C TYR A 111 25.92 0.63 3.42
N ALA A 112 27.23 0.62 3.18
CA ALA A 112 27.86 0.21 1.92
C ALA A 112 27.95 -1.33 1.70
N LYS A 113 27.20 -2.15 2.44
CA LYS A 113 27.23 -3.62 2.26
C LYS A 113 26.33 -4.06 1.11
N GLU A 114 26.82 -5.00 0.29
CA GLU A 114 26.19 -5.47 -0.96
C GLU A 114 24.74 -5.97 -0.81
N ASN A 115 24.37 -6.56 0.34
CA ASN A 115 23.03 -7.10 0.59
C ASN A 115 22.01 -6.08 1.11
N ALA A 116 22.46 -4.91 1.59
CA ALA A 116 21.54 -3.88 2.05
C ALA A 116 20.76 -3.29 0.86
N GLN A 117 21.47 -2.98 -0.23
CA GLN A 117 20.88 -2.40 -1.43
C GLN A 117 19.85 -3.33 -2.08
N SER A 118 20.15 -4.63 -2.19
CA SER A 118 19.20 -5.61 -2.74
C SER A 118 17.96 -5.77 -1.87
N ASN A 119 18.09 -5.76 -0.54
CA ASN A 119 16.96 -5.81 0.39
C ASN A 119 16.08 -4.55 0.30
N PHE A 120 16.67 -3.35 0.20
CA PHE A 120 15.91 -2.12 -0.05
C PHE A 120 15.15 -2.17 -1.39
N ALA A 121 15.80 -2.72 -2.40
CA ALA A 121 15.23 -2.95 -3.71
C ALA A 121 14.01 -3.90 -3.66
N SER A 122 14.12 -5.05 -2.98
CA SER A 122 12.99 -5.96 -2.77
C SER A 122 11.89 -5.33 -1.93
N LEU A 123 12.23 -4.44 -0.99
CA LEU A 123 11.25 -3.72 -0.17
C LEU A 123 10.44 -2.71 -1.00
N LYS A 124 11.10 -1.92 -1.88
CA LYS A 124 10.43 -1.05 -2.85
C LYS A 124 9.46 -1.82 -3.74
N ASP A 125 9.90 -2.96 -4.26
CA ASP A 125 9.08 -3.85 -5.08
C ASP A 125 7.87 -4.39 -4.31
N ALA A 126 8.08 -4.82 -3.06
CA ALA A 126 7.01 -5.32 -2.22
C ALA A 126 5.96 -4.23 -1.91
N HIS A 127 6.38 -2.98 -1.75
CA HIS A 127 5.45 -1.85 -1.59
C HIS A 127 4.61 -1.61 -2.85
N SER A 128 5.19 -1.74 -4.04
CA SER A 128 4.43 -1.71 -5.29
C SER A 128 3.38 -2.83 -5.34
N MET A 129 3.71 -4.03 -4.86
CA MET A 129 2.73 -5.12 -4.76
C MET A 129 1.58 -4.78 -3.80
N ILE A 130 1.86 -4.15 -2.65
CA ILE A 130 0.82 -3.69 -1.72
C ILE A 130 -0.13 -2.73 -2.46
N GLN A 131 0.41 -1.82 -3.25
CA GLN A 131 -0.38 -0.88 -4.04
C GLN A 131 -1.20 -1.55 -5.14
N LEU A 132 -0.63 -2.51 -5.88
CA LEU A 132 -1.35 -3.28 -6.90
C LEU A 132 -2.58 -3.96 -6.30
N TYR A 133 -2.41 -4.70 -5.21
CA TYR A 133 -3.53 -5.39 -4.57
C TYR A 133 -4.52 -4.42 -3.92
N SER A 134 -4.06 -3.30 -3.36
CA SER A 134 -4.95 -2.26 -2.82
C SER A 134 -5.83 -1.65 -3.91
N ASN A 135 -5.24 -1.34 -5.07
CA ASN A 135 -5.96 -0.81 -6.22
C ASN A 135 -6.90 -1.84 -6.83
N LEU A 136 -6.51 -3.12 -6.87
CA LEU A 136 -7.39 -4.20 -7.30
C LEU A 136 -8.64 -4.29 -6.41
N MET A 137 -8.45 -4.22 -5.10
CA MET A 137 -9.57 -4.18 -4.15
C MET A 137 -10.43 -2.91 -4.33
N GLN A 138 -9.84 -1.79 -4.72
CA GLN A 138 -10.58 -0.57 -5.06
C GLN A 138 -11.45 -0.74 -6.31
N VAL A 139 -10.90 -1.25 -7.40
CA VAL A 139 -11.67 -1.53 -8.64
C VAL A 139 -12.85 -2.45 -8.34
N GLN A 140 -12.65 -3.46 -7.48
CA GLN A 140 -13.71 -4.40 -7.13
C GLN A 140 -14.81 -3.80 -6.23
N GLN A 141 -14.45 -3.03 -5.19
CA GLN A 141 -15.43 -2.57 -4.19
C GLN A 141 -15.99 -1.17 -4.48
N LYS A 142 -15.24 -0.32 -5.20
CA LYS A 142 -15.61 1.06 -5.53
C LYS A 142 -15.01 1.44 -6.90
N PRO A 143 -15.46 0.83 -8.01
CA PRO A 143 -14.91 1.06 -9.36
C PRO A 143 -14.99 2.52 -9.79
N GLY A 144 -16.08 3.22 -9.45
CA GLY A 144 -16.24 4.66 -9.73
C GLY A 144 -15.36 5.59 -8.90
N GLY A 145 -14.53 5.06 -8.00
CA GLY A 145 -13.70 5.85 -7.09
C GLY A 145 -14.50 6.64 -6.06
N PHE A 146 -13.86 7.63 -5.45
CA PHE A 146 -14.48 8.53 -4.47
C PHE A 146 -14.42 9.96 -4.98
N ASN A 147 -15.49 10.70 -4.78
CA ASN A 147 -15.48 12.13 -5.02
C ASN A 147 -14.72 12.86 -3.89
N ILE A 148 -13.58 13.46 -4.21
CA ILE A 148 -12.75 14.17 -3.21
C ILE A 148 -13.47 15.33 -2.50
N THR A 149 -14.51 15.91 -3.09
CA THR A 149 -15.21 17.05 -2.49
C THR A 149 -16.25 16.63 -1.44
N SER A 150 -16.82 15.43 -1.55
CA SER A 150 -17.92 14.97 -0.69
C SER A 150 -17.61 13.68 0.07
N GLU A 151 -16.73 12.81 -0.45
CA GLU A 151 -16.43 11.48 0.09
C GLU A 151 -14.97 11.35 0.57
N ALA A 152 -14.21 12.44 0.71
CA ALA A 152 -12.78 12.39 1.03
C ALA A 152 -12.43 11.51 2.23
N ALA A 153 -13.16 11.66 3.34
CA ALA A 153 -12.88 10.87 4.53
C ALA A 153 -13.14 9.37 4.34
N ALA A 154 -14.23 9.02 3.63
CA ALA A 154 -14.51 7.63 3.28
C ALA A 154 -13.44 7.08 2.34
N GLY A 155 -12.99 7.90 1.39
CA GLY A 155 -11.90 7.55 0.47
C GLY A 155 -10.57 7.30 1.16
N PHE A 156 -10.13 8.20 2.06
CA PHE A 156 -8.90 8.02 2.83
C PHE A 156 -8.99 6.77 3.72
N ALA A 157 -10.10 6.59 4.43
CA ALA A 157 -10.32 5.41 5.27
C ALA A 157 -10.33 4.12 4.46
N PHE A 158 -10.93 4.14 3.27
CA PHE A 158 -10.94 3.02 2.34
C PHE A 158 -9.52 2.68 1.88
N GLN A 159 -8.76 3.67 1.38
CA GLN A 159 -7.37 3.47 0.94
C GLN A 159 -6.49 2.92 2.07
N ALA A 160 -6.59 3.49 3.27
CA ALA A 160 -5.85 3.04 4.44
C ALA A 160 -6.18 1.58 4.80
N LYS A 161 -7.46 1.19 4.70
CA LYS A 161 -7.91 -0.19 4.93
C LYS A 161 -7.39 -1.15 3.85
N GLN A 162 -7.43 -0.76 2.57
CA GLN A 162 -6.98 -1.66 1.51
C GLN A 162 -5.47 -1.92 1.56
N ALA A 163 -4.66 -0.94 1.99
CA ALA A 163 -3.23 -1.18 2.24
C ALA A 163 -3.01 -2.29 3.29
N TYR A 164 -3.75 -2.26 4.40
CA TYR A 164 -3.71 -3.32 5.41
C TYR A 164 -4.20 -4.67 4.86
N ASN A 165 -5.34 -4.69 4.16
CA ASN A 165 -5.89 -5.91 3.58
C ASN A 165 -4.99 -6.53 2.50
N ALA A 166 -4.30 -5.72 1.71
CA ALA A 166 -3.33 -6.19 0.73
C ALA A 166 -2.18 -6.94 1.42
N MET A 167 -1.68 -6.42 2.54
CA MET A 167 -0.64 -7.08 3.35
C MET A 167 -1.15 -8.36 4.01
N MET A 168 -2.33 -8.32 4.66
CA MET A 168 -2.89 -9.46 5.40
C MET A 168 -3.59 -10.51 4.56
N GLY A 169 -3.88 -10.22 3.29
CA GLY A 169 -4.53 -11.13 2.35
C GLY A 169 -3.52 -11.72 1.36
N PRO A 170 -3.47 -11.21 0.12
CA PRO A 170 -2.65 -11.81 -0.94
C PRO A 170 -1.14 -11.79 -0.63
N LEU A 171 -0.66 -10.84 0.18
CA LEU A 171 0.75 -10.76 0.55
C LEU A 171 1.09 -11.45 1.89
N ALA A 172 0.12 -12.07 2.56
CA ALA A 172 0.36 -12.64 3.89
C ALA A 172 1.44 -13.73 3.90
N GLY A 173 1.57 -14.48 2.80
CA GLY A 173 2.60 -15.49 2.66
C GLY A 173 4.03 -14.94 2.55
N TYR A 174 4.20 -13.65 2.23
CA TYR A 174 5.50 -13.01 2.02
C TYR A 174 5.93 -12.17 3.22
N TYR A 175 5.05 -11.93 4.19
CA TYR A 175 5.34 -11.13 5.37
C TYR A 175 5.18 -11.92 6.67
N ASN A 176 6.13 -11.74 7.58
CA ASN A 176 5.99 -12.17 8.96
C ASN A 176 5.45 -10.98 9.79
N PHE A 177 4.24 -11.11 10.29
CA PHE A 177 3.56 -10.07 11.06
C PHE A 177 3.95 -10.15 12.53
N SER A 178 4.38 -9.02 13.09
CA SER A 178 4.51 -8.85 14.54
C SER A 178 3.26 -8.18 15.11
N LEU A 179 3.02 -8.38 16.42
CA LEU A 179 1.95 -7.66 17.13
C LEU A 179 2.12 -6.14 16.95
N GLY A 180 1.04 -5.49 16.50
CA GLY A 180 1.02 -4.04 16.35
C GLY A 180 0.87 -3.33 17.69
N SER A 181 1.48 -2.16 17.81
CA SER A 181 1.27 -1.27 18.96
C SER A 181 0.33 -0.13 18.56
N ALA A 182 -0.69 0.13 19.37
CA ALA A 182 -1.56 1.28 19.21
C ALA A 182 -1.30 2.29 20.33
N GLN A 183 -1.14 3.56 19.97
CA GLN A 183 -0.95 4.66 20.90
C GLN A 183 -1.90 5.80 20.53
N THR A 184 -2.45 6.45 21.55
CA THR A 184 -3.32 7.61 21.39
C THR A 184 -2.61 8.84 21.96
N TYR A 185 -2.65 9.92 21.20
CA TYR A 185 -2.04 11.19 21.54
C TYR A 185 -3.11 12.27 21.62
N SER A 186 -3.00 13.13 22.63
CA SER A 186 -3.83 14.31 22.81
C SER A 186 -2.97 15.43 23.38
N ASN A 187 -2.59 16.37 22.54
CA ASN A 187 -1.70 17.49 22.91
C ASN A 187 -2.34 18.80 22.50
N GLN A 188 -2.29 19.82 23.37
CA GLN A 188 -2.58 21.19 22.96
C GLN A 188 -1.31 21.81 22.37
N LEU A 189 -1.37 22.23 21.12
CA LEU A 189 -0.20 22.70 20.36
C LEU A 189 -0.49 24.06 19.72
N GLU A 190 0.53 24.89 19.62
CA GLU A 190 0.47 26.03 18.68
C GLU A 190 0.43 25.51 17.25
N ARG A 191 -0.23 26.24 16.37
CA ARG A 191 -0.46 25.78 15.00
C ARG A 191 0.83 25.48 14.22
N ASN A 192 1.87 26.29 14.43
CA ASN A 192 3.20 26.09 13.85
C ASN A 192 3.94 24.86 14.41
N GLN A 193 3.53 24.33 15.56
CA GLN A 193 4.16 23.16 16.20
C GLN A 193 3.51 21.84 15.80
N ILE A 194 2.32 21.86 15.18
CA ILE A 194 1.57 20.64 14.85
C ILE A 194 2.40 19.71 13.96
N HIS A 195 3.07 20.27 12.94
CA HIS A 195 3.80 19.50 11.96
C HIS A 195 4.99 18.75 12.58
N ASP A 196 5.85 19.50 13.29
CA ASP A 196 7.01 18.95 13.99
C ASP A 196 6.59 17.95 15.08
N ASN A 197 5.53 18.25 15.84
CA ASN A 197 5.03 17.35 16.87
C ASN A 197 4.51 16.04 16.25
N PHE A 198 3.74 16.13 15.17
CA PHE A 198 3.19 14.96 14.49
C PHE A 198 4.30 14.07 13.92
N LEU A 199 5.26 14.64 13.19
CA LEU A 199 6.41 13.87 12.69
C LEU A 199 7.23 13.26 13.82
N GLY A 200 7.49 14.04 14.87
CA GLY A 200 8.22 13.58 16.05
C GLY A 200 7.53 12.43 16.79
N LYS A 201 6.20 12.33 16.74
CA LYS A 201 5.43 11.21 17.33
C LYS A 201 5.29 10.01 16.39
N VAL A 202 5.07 10.27 15.09
CA VAL A 202 4.87 9.20 14.10
C VAL A 202 6.18 8.46 13.81
N PHE A 203 7.30 9.18 13.80
CA PHE A 203 8.62 8.63 13.52
C PHE A 203 9.50 8.52 14.78
N ASP A 204 8.91 8.61 15.97
CA ASP A 204 9.63 8.35 17.22
C ASP A 204 10.18 6.92 17.24
N GLY A 205 11.38 6.75 17.80
CA GLY A 205 12.02 5.44 17.93
C GLY A 205 12.61 4.84 16.64
N PHE A 206 12.42 5.45 15.46
CA PHE A 206 13.06 5.00 14.22
C PHE A 206 14.51 5.49 14.05
N GLY A 207 14.94 6.45 14.86
CA GLY A 207 16.33 6.94 14.88
C GLY A 207 16.75 7.67 13.61
N PHE A 208 15.81 8.32 12.90
CA PHE A 208 16.12 9.04 11.67
C PHE A 208 17.01 10.25 11.90
N ASP A 209 17.91 10.50 10.93
CA ASP A 209 18.74 11.68 10.90
C ASP A 209 17.95 12.93 10.47
N LYS A 210 18.57 14.10 10.64
CA LYS A 210 17.93 15.38 10.31
C LYS A 210 17.53 15.47 8.83
N ALA A 211 18.35 14.95 7.92
CA ALA A 211 18.09 15.00 6.49
C ALA A 211 16.85 14.17 6.11
N THR A 212 16.74 12.96 6.65
CA THR A 212 15.57 12.08 6.46
C THR A 212 14.31 12.71 7.04
N LEU A 213 14.39 13.29 8.25
CA LEU A 213 13.27 14.01 8.84
C LEU A 213 12.82 15.19 7.99
N THR A 214 13.74 15.98 7.43
CA THR A 214 13.41 17.08 6.50
C THR A 214 12.77 16.58 5.19
N ALA A 215 13.18 15.43 4.66
CA ALA A 215 12.56 14.84 3.48
C ALA A 215 11.13 14.35 3.75
N LEU A 216 10.91 13.71 4.91
CA LEU A 216 9.59 13.30 5.38
C LEU A 216 8.68 14.52 5.62
N ASP A 217 9.22 15.57 6.21
CA ASP A 217 8.56 16.85 6.43
C ASP A 217 8.10 17.51 5.11
N THR A 218 8.97 17.51 4.10
CA THR A 218 8.63 18.03 2.78
C THR A 218 7.46 17.25 2.17
N LYS A 219 7.46 15.92 2.26
CA LYS A 219 6.33 15.09 1.77
C LYS A 219 5.03 15.39 2.50
N LEU A 220 5.07 15.46 3.83
CA LEU A 220 3.87 15.77 4.62
C LEU A 220 3.35 17.17 4.26
N THR A 221 4.24 18.15 4.09
CA THR A 221 3.89 19.51 3.67
C THR A 221 3.23 19.52 2.30
N THR A 222 3.76 18.80 1.31
CA THR A 222 3.16 18.67 -0.02
C THR A 222 1.78 18.02 0.07
N PHE A 223 1.63 16.93 0.82
CA PHE A 223 0.35 16.25 0.97
C PHE A 223 -0.71 17.14 1.66
N VAL A 224 -0.35 17.80 2.76
CA VAL A 224 -1.23 18.72 3.50
C VAL A 224 -1.63 19.92 2.64
N SER A 225 -0.71 20.42 1.81
CA SER A 225 -1.00 21.52 0.87
C SER A 225 -2.02 21.13 -0.18
N ALA A 226 -1.92 19.90 -0.72
CA ALA A 226 -2.85 19.37 -1.72
C ALA A 226 -4.27 19.21 -1.17
N ILE A 227 -4.39 18.71 0.06
CA ILE A 227 -5.70 18.44 0.69
C ILE A 227 -6.32 19.66 1.37
N LYS A 228 -5.63 20.81 1.36
CA LYS A 228 -6.05 22.03 2.07
C LYS A 228 -7.40 22.58 1.62
N GLY A 229 -7.79 22.31 0.37
CA GLY A 229 -9.05 22.74 -0.23
C GLY A 229 -10.22 21.76 -0.04
N ILE A 230 -9.98 20.59 0.54
CA ILE A 230 -11.02 19.60 0.78
C ILE A 230 -11.92 20.12 1.90
N ASN A 231 -13.19 20.38 1.56
CA ASN A 231 -14.20 20.76 2.55
C ASN A 231 -14.86 19.48 3.09
N PRO A 232 -14.68 19.13 4.38
CA PRO A 232 -15.44 18.05 4.99
C PRO A 232 -16.91 18.44 4.96
N GLY A 233 -17.73 17.76 4.16
CA GLY A 233 -19.15 18.04 4.04
C GLY A 233 -19.89 18.05 5.39
N ALA A 234 -21.15 18.48 5.37
CA ALA A 234 -21.97 18.73 6.56
C ALA A 234 -22.19 17.51 7.48
N ALA A 235 -22.11 16.29 6.96
CA ALA A 235 -22.06 15.05 7.74
C ALA A 235 -20.59 14.71 8.06
N ALA A 236 -19.99 15.46 8.99
CA ALA A 236 -18.59 15.28 9.33
C ALA A 236 -18.38 13.90 10.00
N PRO A 237 -17.46 13.06 9.50
CA PRO A 237 -17.07 11.83 10.19
C PRO A 237 -16.42 12.16 11.53
N SER A 238 -16.32 11.18 12.42
CA SER A 238 -15.61 11.34 13.69
C SER A 238 -14.09 11.43 13.48
N THR A 239 -13.54 10.71 12.49
CA THR A 239 -12.10 10.66 12.20
C THR A 239 -11.79 10.73 10.70
N TYR A 240 -10.56 11.12 10.39
CA TYR A 240 -9.89 10.93 9.11
C TYR A 240 -8.81 9.87 9.29
N ASP A 241 -8.89 8.81 8.50
CA ASP A 241 -8.04 7.64 8.64
C ASP A 241 -7.03 7.60 7.48
N PHE A 242 -5.75 7.47 7.80
CA PHE A 242 -4.64 7.45 6.83
C PHE A 242 -3.76 6.22 7.04
N ALA A 243 -3.06 5.80 6.00
CA ALA A 243 -1.98 4.83 6.11
C ALA A 243 -0.71 5.37 5.45
N GLN A 244 0.43 5.14 6.08
CA GLN A 244 1.74 5.31 5.46
C GLN A 244 2.46 3.96 5.49
N ILE A 245 2.93 3.54 4.32
CA ILE A 245 3.82 2.39 4.18
C ILE A 245 5.24 2.92 4.29
N LEU A 246 5.95 2.51 5.33
CA LEU A 246 7.34 2.88 5.60
C LEU A 246 8.21 1.63 5.50
N GLY A 247 9.29 1.68 4.72
CA GLY A 247 10.22 0.58 4.51
C GLY A 247 11.58 0.92 5.08
N LEU A 248 12.10 0.04 5.95
CA LEU A 248 13.43 0.13 6.54
C LEU A 248 14.14 -1.22 6.40
N CYS A 249 15.46 -1.22 6.39
CA CYS A 249 16.25 -2.44 6.56
C CYS A 249 17.09 -2.33 7.85
N PRO A 250 16.46 -2.46 9.04
CA PRO A 250 17.19 -2.46 10.31
C PRO A 250 18.30 -3.50 10.33
N LYS A 251 19.42 -3.13 10.95
CA LYS A 251 20.52 -4.02 11.27
C LYS A 251 20.20 -4.83 12.53
N LEU A 252 20.40 -6.13 12.46
CA LEU A 252 20.20 -7.06 13.57
C LEU A 252 21.53 -7.78 13.84
N ASN A 253 22.03 -7.69 15.07
CA ASN A 253 23.14 -8.53 15.52
C ASN A 253 22.59 -9.92 15.81
N ILE A 254 22.96 -10.92 15.01
CA ILE A 254 22.47 -12.29 15.16
C ILE A 254 23.35 -13.17 16.05
N THR A 255 24.55 -12.69 16.41
CA THR A 255 25.47 -13.42 17.30
C THR A 255 25.12 -13.23 18.76
N GLY A 256 24.50 -12.09 19.10
CA GLY A 256 24.31 -11.65 20.48
C GLY A 256 25.62 -11.27 21.19
N ASP A 257 26.74 -11.24 20.45
CA ASP A 257 28.04 -10.79 20.92
C ASP A 257 28.37 -9.46 20.24
N ASP A 258 28.53 -8.41 21.05
CA ASP A 258 28.86 -7.08 20.55
C ASP A 258 30.37 -6.93 20.25
N SER A 259 31.20 -7.90 20.67
CA SER A 259 32.64 -7.91 20.40
C SER A 259 33.00 -8.54 19.04
N ASP A 260 32.17 -9.45 18.52
CA ASP A 260 32.27 -10.02 17.18
C ASP A 260 30.89 -10.14 16.49
N PRO A 261 30.28 -9.01 16.11
CA PRO A 261 28.89 -9.00 15.67
C PRO A 261 28.74 -9.42 14.19
N GLU A 262 27.96 -10.46 13.93
CA GLU A 262 27.39 -10.70 12.60
C GLU A 262 26.09 -9.91 12.43
N TRP A 263 26.08 -9.06 11.41
CA TRP A 263 24.95 -8.19 11.09
C TRP A 263 24.12 -8.75 9.94
N VAL A 264 22.82 -8.88 10.17
CA VAL A 264 21.83 -9.15 9.13
C VAL A 264 20.96 -7.90 8.93
N PHE A 265 20.67 -7.58 7.67
CA PHE A 265 19.75 -6.49 7.32
C PHE A 265 18.38 -7.10 7.07
N SER A 266 17.39 -6.75 7.90
CA SER A 266 16.04 -7.30 7.81
C SER A 266 15.09 -6.34 7.12
N PRO A 267 14.70 -6.56 5.84
CA PRO A 267 13.76 -5.69 5.15
C PRO A 267 12.40 -5.74 5.84
N THR A 268 12.00 -4.60 6.39
CA THR A 268 10.84 -4.46 7.26
C THR A 268 9.92 -3.36 6.73
N THR A 269 8.67 -3.70 6.51
CA THR A 269 7.58 -2.76 6.27
C THR A 269 6.89 -2.41 7.58
N PHE A 270 6.86 -1.14 7.93
CA PHE A 270 6.03 -0.57 8.97
C PHE A 270 4.79 0.05 8.33
N LEU A 271 3.63 -0.51 8.62
CA LEU A 271 2.35 0.08 8.25
C LEU A 271 1.91 1.01 9.39
N LEU A 272 2.05 2.31 9.16
CA LEU A 272 1.66 3.37 10.07
C LEU A 272 0.22 3.76 9.77
N TYR A 273 -0.72 3.21 10.53
CA TYR A 273 -2.13 3.52 10.39
C TYR A 273 -2.53 4.60 11.40
N MET A 274 -3.09 5.70 10.91
CA MET A 274 -3.36 6.91 11.68
C MET A 274 -4.85 7.23 11.65
N LYS A 275 -5.44 7.52 12.80
CA LYS A 275 -6.80 8.09 12.89
C LYS A 275 -6.69 9.47 13.52
N ILE A 276 -7.06 10.50 12.79
CA ILE A 276 -7.01 11.89 13.25
C ILE A 276 -8.43 12.35 13.50
N ASP A 277 -8.71 12.94 14.66
CA ASP A 277 -10.03 13.49 14.95
C ASP A 277 -10.43 14.51 13.88
N ALA A 278 -11.66 14.44 13.38
CA ALA A 278 -12.09 15.29 12.25
C ALA A 278 -12.07 16.79 12.57
N ARG A 279 -12.22 17.15 13.84
CA ARG A 279 -12.03 18.54 14.31
C ARG A 279 -10.56 18.95 14.20
N THR A 280 -9.67 18.16 14.78
CA THR A 280 -8.22 18.37 14.72
C THR A 280 -7.72 18.46 13.28
N PHE A 281 -8.14 17.55 12.42
CA PHE A 281 -7.76 17.53 11.01
C PHE A 281 -8.17 18.84 10.31
N ARG A 282 -9.42 19.28 10.46
CA ARG A 282 -9.93 20.55 9.91
C ARG A 282 -9.15 21.77 10.40
N GLU A 283 -8.93 21.85 11.71
CA GLU A 283 -8.20 22.96 12.33
C GLU A 283 -6.75 23.01 11.84
N SER A 284 -6.13 21.84 11.60
CA SER A 284 -4.76 21.72 11.09
C SER A 284 -4.64 22.20 9.64
N ILE A 285 -5.59 21.85 8.76
CA ILE A 285 -5.50 22.17 7.32
C ILE A 285 -6.12 23.54 6.92
N SER A 286 -7.06 24.09 7.69
CA SER A 286 -7.85 25.28 7.25
C SER A 286 -7.07 26.61 7.17
N LYS A 287 -7.13 27.36 6.05
CA LYS A 287 -6.45 28.68 5.93
C LYS A 287 -6.94 29.75 6.93
N ASN A 288 -8.19 29.67 7.38
CA ASN A 288 -8.89 30.74 8.10
C ASN A 288 -9.22 30.40 9.57
N SER A 289 -8.57 29.41 10.15
CA SER A 289 -8.71 29.17 11.59
C SER A 289 -8.08 30.35 12.36
N SER A 290 -8.90 31.10 13.08
CA SER A 290 -8.50 32.12 14.07
C SER A 290 -7.98 31.49 15.38
N VAL A 291 -7.74 30.17 15.39
CA VAL A 291 -7.36 29.41 16.56
C VAL A 291 -5.84 29.25 16.59
N ASP A 292 -5.19 29.95 17.52
CA ASP A 292 -3.73 29.89 17.71
C ASP A 292 -3.28 28.56 18.31
N LYS A 293 -4.15 27.89 19.09
CA LYS A 293 -3.88 26.62 19.77
C LYS A 293 -4.91 25.55 19.44
N VAL A 294 -4.44 24.44 18.88
CA VAL A 294 -5.27 23.30 18.48
C VAL A 294 -5.07 22.17 19.48
N ASN A 295 -6.16 21.55 19.94
CA ASN A 295 -6.07 20.27 20.63
C ASN A 295 -5.92 19.19 19.55
N PHE A 296 -4.68 18.75 19.36
CA PHE A 296 -4.31 17.79 18.33
C PHE A 296 -4.44 16.37 18.86
N ASN A 297 -5.51 15.69 18.43
CA ASN A 297 -5.84 14.33 18.83
C ASN A 297 -5.68 13.37 17.65
N PHE A 298 -4.91 12.32 17.87
CA PHE A 298 -4.80 11.23 16.90
C PHE A 298 -4.42 9.91 17.56
N GLN A 299 -4.78 8.81 16.91
CA GLN A 299 -4.32 7.47 17.21
C GLN A 299 -3.33 7.03 16.13
N LEU A 300 -2.21 6.42 16.55
CA LEU A 300 -1.25 5.76 15.68
C LEU A 300 -1.20 4.27 16.01
N THR A 301 -1.42 3.42 15.02
CA THR A 301 -1.18 1.99 15.09
C THR A 301 -0.02 1.65 14.16
N VAL A 302 1.04 1.09 14.72
CA VAL A 302 2.23 0.65 13.96
C VAL A 302 2.20 -0.87 13.87
N ASN A 303 2.11 -1.40 12.65
CA ASN A 303 2.26 -2.83 12.40
C ASN A 303 3.61 -3.09 11.74
N LYS A 304 4.47 -3.87 12.42
CA LYS A 304 5.78 -4.28 11.90
C LYS A 304 5.63 -5.59 11.12
N CYS A 305 6.07 -5.58 9.86
CA CYS A 305 5.94 -6.70 8.94
C CYS A 305 7.30 -6.97 8.28
N GLU A 306 7.92 -8.10 8.57
CA GLU A 306 9.24 -8.46 8.02
C GLU A 306 9.05 -9.22 6.70
N LEU A 307 9.74 -8.79 5.64
CA LEU A 307 9.63 -9.37 4.30
C LEU A 307 10.47 -10.65 4.23
N ASN A 308 9.83 -11.75 3.83
CA ASN A 308 10.53 -12.97 3.42
C ASN A 308 11.08 -12.79 2.00
N VAL A 309 12.27 -12.21 1.90
CA VAL A 309 12.95 -11.92 0.62
C VAL A 309 13.04 -13.15 -0.24
N ARG A 310 13.45 -14.30 0.31
CA ARG A 310 13.60 -15.54 -0.47
C ARG A 310 12.31 -15.95 -1.18
N ARG A 311 11.18 -15.90 -0.48
CA ARG A 311 9.88 -16.24 -1.08
C ARG A 311 9.45 -15.18 -2.09
N PHE A 312 9.64 -13.91 -1.76
CA PHE A 312 9.32 -12.80 -2.66
C PHE A 312 10.11 -12.88 -3.97
N GLU A 313 11.41 -13.13 -3.90
CA GLU A 313 12.30 -13.29 -5.05
C GLU A 313 11.94 -14.52 -5.90
N ALA A 314 11.51 -15.62 -5.26
CA ALA A 314 11.07 -16.83 -5.99
C ALA A 314 9.85 -16.58 -6.88
N ASP A 315 8.96 -15.66 -6.49
CA ASP A 315 7.76 -15.29 -7.25
C ASP A 315 7.91 -13.99 -8.05
N ARG A 316 9.09 -13.35 -8.03
CA ARG A 316 9.37 -12.07 -8.73
C ARG A 316 9.00 -12.11 -10.20
N ALA A 317 9.34 -13.18 -10.90
CA ALA A 317 9.02 -13.31 -12.33
C ALA A 317 7.51 -13.30 -12.60
N LYS A 318 6.68 -13.81 -11.68
CA LYS A 318 5.21 -13.73 -11.78
C LYS A 318 4.73 -12.30 -11.55
N PHE A 319 5.31 -11.63 -10.56
CA PHE A 319 5.00 -10.22 -10.27
C PHE A 319 5.37 -9.30 -11.43
N ASP A 320 6.53 -9.51 -12.05
CA ASP A 320 6.95 -8.75 -13.24
C ASP A 320 5.94 -8.88 -14.37
N LYS A 321 5.38 -10.08 -14.61
CA LYS A 321 4.34 -10.27 -15.63
C LYS A 321 3.05 -9.51 -15.30
N MET A 322 2.60 -9.53 -14.04
CA MET A 322 1.42 -8.77 -13.62
C MET A 322 1.61 -7.26 -13.80
N PHE A 323 2.78 -6.74 -13.41
CA PHE A 323 3.10 -5.33 -13.59
C PHE A 323 3.23 -4.95 -15.06
N ASN A 324 3.85 -5.80 -15.88
CA ASN A 324 3.94 -5.56 -17.32
C ASN A 324 2.56 -5.50 -17.96
N LEU A 325 1.64 -6.38 -17.59
CA LEU A 325 0.28 -6.39 -18.12
C LEU A 325 -0.49 -5.08 -17.79
N VAL A 326 -0.37 -4.60 -16.55
CA VAL A 326 -1.17 -3.48 -16.05
C VAL A 326 -0.52 -2.12 -16.36
N THR A 327 0.80 -2.04 -16.36
CA THR A 327 1.52 -0.75 -16.41
C THR A 327 2.49 -0.62 -17.58
N ASN A 328 2.67 -1.68 -18.39
CA ASN A 328 3.72 -1.79 -19.40
C ASN A 328 5.13 -1.57 -18.83
N LYS A 329 5.32 -1.86 -17.53
CA LYS A 329 6.59 -1.79 -16.81
C LYS A 329 6.74 -3.05 -16.00
N ASN A 330 7.97 -3.54 -15.85
CA ASN A 330 8.23 -4.60 -14.87
C ASN A 330 8.11 -4.03 -13.44
N LEU A 331 8.11 -4.91 -12.45
CA LEU A 331 7.90 -4.53 -11.05
C LEU A 331 8.93 -3.49 -10.59
N ARG A 332 10.21 -3.71 -10.93
CA ARG A 332 11.28 -2.81 -10.54
C ARG A 332 11.11 -1.41 -11.13
N ALA A 333 10.89 -1.32 -12.44
CA ALA A 333 10.75 -0.04 -13.13
C ALA A 333 9.54 0.75 -12.63
N TYR A 334 8.43 0.08 -12.28
CA TYR A 334 7.31 0.74 -11.61
C TYR A 334 7.67 1.18 -10.20
N SER A 335 8.33 0.32 -9.41
CA SER A 335 8.72 0.67 -8.03
C SER A 335 9.64 1.87 -7.96
N ASP A 336 10.59 1.98 -8.90
CA ASP A 336 11.50 3.12 -8.98
C ASP A 336 10.72 4.38 -9.34
N LEU A 337 9.75 4.30 -10.26
CA LEU A 337 8.85 5.42 -10.62
C LEU A 337 7.99 5.87 -9.43
N LEU A 338 7.46 4.93 -8.64
CA LEU A 338 6.64 5.23 -7.47
C LEU A 338 7.44 5.87 -6.34
N ASN A 339 8.70 5.43 -6.16
CA ASN A 339 9.55 5.81 -5.03
C ASN A 339 10.54 6.96 -5.35
N GLN A 340 10.43 7.65 -6.49
CA GLN A 340 11.34 8.76 -6.89
C GLN A 340 11.41 9.94 -5.89
N GLN A 341 10.65 9.91 -4.80
CA GLN A 341 10.42 11.06 -3.94
C GLN A 341 11.20 11.06 -2.61
N ILE A 342 11.91 9.99 -2.22
CA ILE A 342 12.92 10.02 -1.14
C ILE A 342 14.04 9.06 -1.51
N GLU A 343 14.99 9.52 -2.30
CA GLU A 343 16.32 8.92 -2.34
C GLU A 343 17.22 9.79 -1.46
N GLN A 344 17.89 9.19 -0.47
CA GLN A 344 18.97 9.89 0.21
C GLN A 344 20.00 10.28 -0.87
N LYS A 345 20.22 11.58 -1.07
CA LYS A 345 21.43 12.01 -1.77
C LYS A 345 22.60 11.62 -0.87
N ASN A 346 23.32 10.57 -1.23
CA ASN A 346 24.65 10.36 -0.68
C ASN A 346 25.47 11.65 -0.89
N PRO A 347 26.12 12.21 0.14
CA PRO A 347 27.20 13.14 -0.12
C PRO A 347 28.21 12.38 -0.98
N PRO A 348 28.76 13.00 -2.05
CA PRO A 348 29.77 12.35 -2.86
C PRO A 348 30.91 11.91 -1.95
N THR A 349 31.11 10.59 -1.85
CA THR A 349 32.28 10.01 -1.19
C THR A 349 33.50 10.56 -1.89
N THR A 350 34.17 11.53 -1.27
CA THR A 350 35.51 11.90 -1.70
C THR A 350 36.41 10.75 -1.26
N PRO A 351 37.10 10.05 -2.17
CA PRO A 351 38.10 9.09 -1.76
C PRO A 351 39.19 9.84 -0.99
N LYS A 352 39.50 9.38 0.21
CA LYS A 352 40.73 9.74 0.92
C LYS A 352 41.75 8.62 0.75
#